data_AF-D9SE18-F1
#
_entry.id   AF-D9SE18-F1
#
_cell.length_a   1.000
_cell.length_b   1.000
_cell.length_c   1.000
_cell.angle_alpha   90.00
_cell.angle_beta   90.00
_cell.angle_gamma   90.00
#
_symmetry.space_group_name_H-M   'P 1'
#
loop_
_entity.id
_entity.type
_entity.pdbx_description
1 polymer ?
#
loop_
_entity_poly.entity_id
_entity_poly.type
_entity_poly.pdbx_seq_one_letter_code
_entity_poly.pdbx_strand_id
1 'polypeptide(L)'
;MDKEIIKQQILGLVEQYSALQYAEKTFTAGTSIVPPSGKVIGAPELKNMVEASLDGWLTTGRFNEAFEKRFAEFVGVPYALTTTSGSSANLLAFTALTSHKLGARALKPGDEVITVAAGFPTTVNPILQNGMVPVFVDVDIPTYNIDPAKLEAAVTDRTRAIMVAHTLGNPFDLDSVMALAKKHNLWVIEDCCDALGSRYKGQHVGTFGHIATCSFYPAHHITMGEGGMIFTKDRDLRTIIESFRDWGRDCYCGPGCDNTCGKRFGQQLGSLPMGYDHKYTYSHLGYNLKITDMQAACALAQMDRLPGFIEARKQNFIFLKERLKSCEEFMILPEATAGSEPSWFGFPITLRESSGINRVELLKYLDQYKIGTRLLFAGNLTRQPYFEGRAYRISGELTNTDSVMNNTFWIGVYPGLNEEMLSFIVEKIEAFFGVNF
;
A
#
# COMPACT_ATOMS: atom_id res chain seq x y z
N MET A 1 -13.42 42.92 9.00
CA MET A 1 -12.79 41.83 9.79
C MET A 1 -11.72 41.21 8.89
N ASP A 2 -10.49 41.09 9.37
CA ASP A 2 -9.36 40.59 8.57
C ASP A 2 -9.59 39.12 8.16
N LYS A 3 -9.20 38.75 6.94
CA LYS A 3 -9.32 37.39 6.40
C LYS A 3 -8.61 36.39 7.31
N GLU A 4 -7.47 36.77 7.87
CA GLU A 4 -6.72 35.90 8.78
C GLU A 4 -7.45 35.69 10.11
N ILE A 5 -8.07 36.74 10.67
CA ILE A 5 -8.88 36.63 11.90
C ILE A 5 -10.07 35.68 11.69
N ILE A 6 -10.77 35.80 10.57
CA ILE A 6 -11.90 34.90 10.25
C ILE A 6 -11.40 33.46 10.10
N LYS A 7 -10.28 33.25 9.42
CA LYS A 7 -9.66 31.93 9.27
C LYS A 7 -9.35 31.32 10.64
N GLN A 8 -8.71 32.07 11.55
CA GLN A 8 -8.41 31.57 12.90
C GLN A 8 -9.67 31.24 13.71
N GLN A 9 -10.75 32.02 13.56
CA GLN A 9 -12.04 31.69 14.19
C GLN A 9 -12.64 30.39 13.65
N ILE A 10 -12.62 30.18 12.34
CA ILE A 10 -13.06 28.93 11.71
C ILE A 10 -12.26 27.75 12.26
N LEU A 11 -10.93 27.85 12.29
CA LEU A 11 -10.05 26.81 12.79
C LEU A 11 -10.27 26.55 14.29
N GLY A 12 -10.60 27.57 15.08
CA GLY A 12 -11.00 27.43 16.48
C GLY A 12 -12.31 26.63 16.65
N LEU A 13 -13.31 26.86 15.80
CA LEU A 13 -14.55 26.08 15.81
C LEU A 13 -14.35 24.63 15.35
N VAL A 14 -13.48 24.42 14.36
CA VAL A 14 -13.10 23.07 13.90
C VAL A 14 -12.43 22.27 15.01
N GLU A 15 -11.57 22.91 15.81
CA GLU A 15 -10.95 22.28 16.99
C GLU A 15 -12.01 21.81 17.99
N GLN A 16 -12.94 22.69 18.37
CA GLN A 16 -14.02 22.38 19.31
C GLN A 16 -14.92 21.25 18.80
N TYR A 17 -15.29 21.30 17.51
CA TYR A 17 -16.06 20.22 16.88
C TYR A 17 -15.31 18.89 16.92
N SER A 18 -14.01 18.91 16.60
CA SER A 18 -13.17 17.71 16.58
C SER A 18 -13.06 17.07 17.95
N ALA A 19 -12.93 17.87 19.02
CA ALA A 19 -12.89 17.38 20.40
C ALA A 19 -14.17 16.62 20.79
N LEU A 20 -15.34 17.07 20.31
CA LEU A 20 -16.63 16.39 20.54
C LEU A 20 -16.79 15.14 19.66
N GLN A 21 -16.46 15.26 18.37
CA GLN A 21 -16.68 14.19 17.40
C GLN A 21 -15.76 12.98 17.60
N TYR A 22 -14.51 13.22 18.01
CA TYR A 22 -13.48 12.21 18.20
C TYR A 22 -13.14 11.97 19.68
N ALA A 23 -14.05 12.35 20.57
CA ALA A 23 -13.95 12.00 21.99
C ALA A 23 -13.82 10.48 22.16
N GLU A 24 -12.96 10.08 23.08
CA GLU A 24 -12.74 8.66 23.40
C GLU A 24 -14.06 8.02 23.85
N LYS A 25 -14.35 6.84 23.32
CA LYS A 25 -15.53 6.07 23.67
C LYS A 25 -15.11 4.92 24.55
N THR A 26 -15.80 4.74 25.68
CA THR A 26 -15.60 3.59 26.55
C THR A 26 -15.88 2.29 25.79
N PHE A 27 -14.98 1.33 25.92
CA PHE A 27 -15.18 -0.01 25.36
C PHE A 27 -16.21 -0.77 26.20
N THR A 28 -17.11 -1.50 25.55
CA THR A 28 -18.10 -2.37 26.20
C THR A 28 -18.09 -3.72 25.48
N ALA A 29 -17.59 -4.74 26.17
CA ALA A 29 -17.47 -6.10 25.66
C ALA A 29 -18.80 -6.60 25.05
N GLY A 30 -18.73 -7.20 23.87
CA GLY A 30 -19.89 -7.72 23.13
C GLY A 30 -20.79 -6.68 22.45
N THR A 31 -20.60 -5.38 22.71
CA THR A 31 -21.38 -4.30 22.07
C THR A 31 -20.50 -3.39 21.21
N SER A 32 -19.36 -2.96 21.74
CA SER A 32 -18.39 -2.15 21.00
C SER A 32 -17.73 -2.98 19.89
N ILE A 33 -17.57 -2.37 18.71
CA ILE A 33 -16.92 -3.01 17.57
C ILE A 33 -15.40 -3.00 17.78
N VAL A 34 -14.76 -4.13 17.51
CA VAL A 34 -13.29 -4.27 17.46
C VAL A 34 -12.92 -4.52 16.00
N PRO A 35 -12.72 -3.46 15.18
CA PRO A 35 -12.52 -3.63 13.75
C PRO A 35 -11.10 -4.12 13.45
N PRO A 36 -10.88 -4.80 12.32
CA PRO A 36 -9.55 -5.29 11.93
C PRO A 36 -8.63 -4.13 11.50
N SER A 37 -9.20 -3.01 11.08
CA SER A 37 -8.47 -1.81 10.66
C SER A 37 -9.35 -0.59 10.81
N GLY A 38 -8.76 0.59 10.90
CA GLY A 38 -9.50 1.84 10.88
C GLY A 38 -8.59 3.06 10.80
N LYS A 39 -9.20 4.21 10.52
CA LYS A 39 -8.54 5.51 10.54
C LYS A 39 -8.55 6.09 11.96
N VAL A 40 -7.46 6.75 12.32
CA VAL A 40 -7.35 7.55 13.54
C VAL A 40 -7.01 8.97 13.11
N ILE A 41 -8.04 9.84 13.09
CA ILE A 41 -7.96 11.25 12.69
C ILE A 41 -8.38 12.14 13.87
N GLY A 42 -8.02 13.41 13.85
CA GLY A 42 -8.37 14.39 14.87
C GLY A 42 -8.41 15.82 14.33
N ALA A 43 -8.26 16.79 15.23
CA ALA A 43 -8.32 18.20 14.86
C ALA A 43 -7.28 18.63 13.81
N PRO A 44 -6.02 18.15 13.82
CA PRO A 44 -5.02 18.53 12.81
C PRO A 44 -5.45 18.19 11.37
N GLU A 45 -5.97 16.98 11.14
CA GLU A 45 -6.45 16.56 9.82
C GLU A 45 -7.62 17.44 9.34
N LEU A 46 -8.60 17.71 10.21
CA LEU A 46 -9.77 18.52 9.88
C LEU A 46 -9.40 19.98 9.61
N LYS A 47 -8.51 20.56 10.43
CA LYS A 47 -8.01 21.93 10.24
C LYS A 47 -7.30 22.08 8.91
N ASN A 48 -6.38 21.17 8.58
CA ASN A 48 -5.67 21.20 7.31
C ASN A 48 -6.62 21.08 6.10
N MET A 49 -7.61 20.18 6.16
CA MET A 49 -8.61 20.06 5.09
C MET A 49 -9.47 21.33 4.93
N VAL A 50 -9.86 21.96 6.04
CA VAL A 50 -10.59 23.23 6.02
C VAL A 50 -9.71 24.35 5.45
N GLU A 51 -8.44 24.43 5.83
CA GLU A 51 -7.50 25.37 5.23
C GLU A 51 -7.38 25.19 3.72
N ALA A 52 -7.18 23.97 3.24
CA ALA A 52 -7.12 23.68 1.80
C ALA A 52 -8.43 24.05 1.08
N SER A 53 -9.56 23.88 1.75
CA SER A 53 -10.87 24.30 1.23
C SER A 53 -10.99 25.83 1.13
N LEU A 54 -10.49 26.55 2.15
CA LEU A 54 -10.47 28.02 2.17
C LEU A 54 -9.48 28.63 1.17
N ASP A 55 -8.44 27.89 0.79
CA ASP A 55 -7.49 28.33 -0.24
C ASP A 55 -8.16 28.45 -1.62
N GLY A 56 -9.17 27.61 -1.91
CA GLY A 56 -9.89 27.62 -3.18
C GLY A 56 -9.05 27.17 -4.39
N TRP A 57 -7.86 26.59 -4.16
CA TRP A 57 -6.97 26.11 -5.23
C TRP A 57 -7.41 24.78 -5.83
N LEU A 58 -8.01 23.90 -5.01
CA LEU A 58 -8.61 22.60 -5.35
C LEU A 58 -7.63 21.53 -5.88
N THR A 59 -6.90 21.80 -6.96
CA THR A 59 -5.85 20.91 -7.49
C THR A 59 -4.64 20.85 -6.55
N THR A 60 -3.71 19.92 -6.76
CA THR A 60 -2.47 19.87 -5.97
C THR A 60 -1.74 21.22 -5.95
N GLY A 61 -1.31 21.64 -4.76
CA GLY A 61 -0.62 22.89 -4.48
C GLY A 61 0.20 22.78 -3.20
N ARG A 62 0.07 23.76 -2.29
CA ARG A 62 0.97 23.90 -1.13
C ARG A 62 0.96 22.69 -0.19
N PHE A 63 -0.20 22.04 0.00
CA PHE A 63 -0.28 20.88 0.88
C PHE A 63 0.32 19.64 0.22
N ASN A 64 0.11 19.45 -1.10
CA ASN A 64 0.71 18.36 -1.84
C ASN A 64 2.24 18.45 -1.88
N GLU A 65 2.79 19.64 -2.18
CA GLU A 65 4.24 19.86 -2.18
C GLU A 65 4.86 19.56 -0.81
N ALA A 66 4.23 20.03 0.27
CA ALA A 66 4.68 19.75 1.63
C ALA A 66 4.57 18.26 1.98
N PHE A 67 3.50 17.59 1.54
CA PHE A 67 3.29 16.17 1.81
C PHE A 67 4.27 15.28 1.06
N GLU A 68 4.45 15.48 -0.25
CA GLU A 68 5.43 14.74 -1.06
C GLU A 68 6.84 14.89 -0.47
N LYS A 69 7.22 16.11 -0.06
CA LYS A 69 8.50 16.37 0.59
C LYS A 69 8.65 15.62 1.91
N ARG A 70 7.70 15.74 2.84
CA ARG A 70 7.78 15.07 4.15
C ARG A 70 7.74 13.55 4.03
N PHE A 71 6.95 13.02 3.09
CA PHE A 71 6.92 11.59 2.81
C PHE A 71 8.28 11.11 2.29
N ALA A 72 8.85 11.83 1.32
CA ALA A 72 10.16 11.54 0.73
C ALA A 72 11.29 11.55 1.79
N GLU A 73 11.28 12.55 2.68
CA GLU A 73 12.19 12.64 3.83
C GLU A 73 12.01 11.47 4.81
N PHE A 74 10.77 11.08 5.13
CA PHE A 74 10.47 9.98 6.05
C PHE A 74 10.97 8.62 5.52
N VAL A 75 10.72 8.31 4.24
CA VAL A 75 11.15 7.03 3.64
C VAL A 75 12.62 7.04 3.21
N GLY A 76 13.21 8.21 3.00
CA GLY A 76 14.61 8.36 2.58
C GLY A 76 14.83 8.24 1.07
N VAL A 77 13.98 8.88 0.26
CA VAL A 77 14.09 8.94 -1.21
C VAL A 77 13.99 10.38 -1.71
N PRO A 78 14.55 10.71 -2.89
CA PRO A 78 14.48 12.07 -3.44
C PRO A 78 13.14 12.41 -4.11
N TYR A 79 12.38 11.40 -4.58
CA TYR A 79 11.19 11.63 -5.40
C TYR A 79 9.98 10.86 -4.89
N ALA A 80 8.89 11.58 -4.62
CA ALA A 80 7.59 11.06 -4.26
C ALA A 80 6.51 11.78 -5.10
N LEU A 81 5.49 11.05 -5.54
CA LEU A 81 4.40 11.52 -6.39
C LEU A 81 3.05 11.03 -5.90
N THR A 82 2.17 11.94 -5.51
CA THR A 82 0.81 11.55 -5.13
C THR A 82 -0.01 11.08 -6.33
N THR A 83 -0.95 10.18 -6.04
CA THR A 83 -1.94 9.68 -6.99
C THR A 83 -3.23 9.29 -6.28
N THR A 84 -4.26 8.91 -7.03
CA THR A 84 -5.64 8.75 -6.50
C THR A 84 -5.83 7.58 -5.54
N SER A 85 -4.99 6.54 -5.59
CA SER A 85 -5.08 5.37 -4.70
C SER A 85 -3.77 4.57 -4.73
N GLY A 86 -3.58 3.63 -3.80
CA GLY A 86 -2.49 2.63 -3.92
C GLY A 86 -2.58 1.82 -5.22
N SER A 87 -3.79 1.49 -5.67
CA SER A 87 -4.00 0.80 -6.96
C SER A 87 -3.52 1.63 -8.15
N SER A 88 -3.80 2.93 -8.15
CA SER A 88 -3.29 3.86 -9.16
C SER A 88 -1.78 4.01 -9.08
N ALA A 89 -1.20 3.92 -7.87
CA ALA A 89 0.24 3.93 -7.67
C ALA A 89 0.88 2.69 -8.31
N ASN A 90 0.33 1.50 -8.08
CA ASN A 90 0.75 0.26 -8.73
C ASN A 90 0.63 0.34 -10.25
N LEU A 91 -0.49 0.87 -10.76
CA LEU A 91 -0.69 1.07 -12.20
C LEU A 91 0.38 1.98 -12.81
N LEU A 92 0.63 3.14 -12.19
CA LEU A 92 1.61 4.11 -12.69
C LEU A 92 3.04 3.59 -12.57
N ALA A 93 3.39 2.94 -11.45
CA ALA A 93 4.70 2.34 -11.25
C ALA A 93 5.00 1.30 -12.32
N PHE A 94 4.05 0.39 -12.59
CA PHE A 94 4.23 -0.65 -13.61
C PHE A 94 4.23 -0.07 -15.02
N THR A 95 3.26 0.78 -15.35
CA THR A 95 3.11 1.36 -16.70
C THR A 95 4.30 2.25 -17.07
N ALA A 96 4.91 2.94 -16.10
CA ALA A 96 6.13 3.72 -16.35
C ALA A 96 7.26 2.88 -16.95
N LEU A 97 7.36 1.61 -16.56
CA LEU A 97 8.38 0.69 -17.08
C LEU A 97 8.14 0.28 -18.54
N THR A 98 6.99 0.62 -19.15
CA THR A 98 6.74 0.40 -20.60
C THR A 98 7.21 1.57 -21.47
N SER A 99 7.70 2.66 -20.87
CA SER A 99 8.10 3.85 -21.61
C SER A 99 9.19 3.56 -22.63
N HIS A 100 8.98 4.02 -23.86
CA HIS A 100 9.98 3.98 -24.93
C HIS A 100 11.30 4.67 -24.55
N LYS A 101 11.28 5.58 -23.58
CA LYS A 101 12.49 6.26 -23.06
C LYS A 101 13.44 5.30 -22.33
N LEU A 102 12.97 4.14 -21.89
CA LEU A 102 13.79 3.09 -21.27
C LEU A 102 14.49 2.18 -22.31
N GLY A 103 14.29 2.43 -23.60
CA GLY A 103 14.98 1.74 -24.69
C GLY A 103 14.76 0.23 -24.66
N ALA A 104 15.85 -0.54 -24.73
CA ALA A 104 15.80 -2.00 -24.77
C ALA A 104 15.25 -2.64 -23.47
N ARG A 105 15.28 -1.92 -22.34
CA ARG A 105 14.81 -2.39 -21.03
C ARG A 105 13.34 -2.06 -20.75
N ALA A 106 12.67 -1.38 -21.68
CA ALA A 106 11.23 -1.13 -21.58
C ALA A 106 10.45 -2.45 -21.63
N LEU A 107 9.49 -2.62 -20.71
CA LEU A 107 8.58 -3.75 -20.69
C LEU A 107 7.65 -3.72 -21.91
N LYS A 108 7.41 -4.89 -22.49
CA LYS A 108 6.59 -5.09 -23.69
C LYS A 108 5.50 -6.14 -23.43
N PRO A 109 4.38 -6.09 -24.17
CA PRO A 109 3.39 -7.16 -24.12
C PRO A 109 4.02 -8.54 -24.34
N GLY A 110 3.62 -9.51 -23.52
CA GLY A 110 4.17 -10.87 -23.50
C GLY A 110 5.40 -11.07 -22.61
N ASP A 111 6.02 -10.00 -22.11
CA ASP A 111 7.06 -10.14 -21.07
C ASP A 111 6.47 -10.73 -19.78
N GLU A 112 7.29 -11.47 -19.05
CA GLU A 112 6.92 -12.16 -17.82
C GLU A 112 7.32 -11.36 -16.58
N VAL A 113 6.42 -11.32 -15.58
CA VAL A 113 6.61 -10.60 -14.31
C VAL A 113 6.38 -11.54 -13.14
N ILE A 114 7.42 -11.77 -12.34
CA ILE A 114 7.34 -12.62 -11.15
C ILE A 114 6.55 -11.89 -10.06
N THR A 115 5.57 -12.59 -9.50
CA THR A 115 4.71 -12.11 -8.41
C THR A 115 4.13 -13.29 -7.61
N VAL A 116 3.21 -13.04 -6.69
CA VAL A 116 2.52 -14.06 -5.89
C VAL A 116 1.01 -14.01 -6.10
N ALA A 117 0.35 -15.16 -5.97
CA ALA A 117 -1.10 -15.25 -6.09
C ALA A 117 -1.82 -14.96 -4.76
N ALA A 118 -1.13 -15.12 -3.61
CA ALA A 118 -1.62 -14.72 -2.29
C ALA A 118 -1.33 -13.23 -2.05
N GLY A 119 -2.22 -12.36 -2.52
CA GLY A 119 -2.06 -10.92 -2.38
C GLY A 119 -3.30 -10.12 -2.74
N PHE A 120 -3.11 -8.83 -2.96
CA PHE A 120 -4.17 -7.91 -3.37
C PHE A 120 -4.25 -7.82 -4.91
N PRO A 121 -5.46 -7.79 -5.51
CA PRO A 121 -5.60 -7.85 -6.96
C PRO A 121 -4.86 -6.73 -7.71
N THR A 122 -4.85 -5.51 -7.17
CA THR A 122 -4.24 -4.36 -7.86
C THR A 122 -2.72 -4.29 -7.74
N THR A 123 -2.07 -5.22 -7.05
CA THR A 123 -0.64 -5.49 -7.20
C THR A 123 -0.35 -6.19 -8.53
N VAL A 124 -1.26 -7.07 -8.99
CA VAL A 124 -1.07 -7.90 -10.19
C VAL A 124 -1.79 -7.35 -11.43
N ASN A 125 -2.92 -6.68 -11.25
CA ASN A 125 -3.73 -6.16 -12.37
C ASN A 125 -2.95 -5.26 -13.34
N PRO A 126 -2.03 -4.37 -12.92
CA PRO A 126 -1.22 -3.58 -13.84
C PRO A 126 -0.39 -4.41 -14.84
N ILE A 127 0.06 -5.60 -14.42
CA ILE A 127 0.79 -6.56 -15.27
C ILE A 127 -0.12 -6.99 -16.43
N LEU A 128 -1.32 -7.46 -16.09
CA LEU A 128 -2.33 -7.90 -17.08
C LEU A 128 -2.80 -6.75 -17.98
N GLN A 129 -3.05 -5.57 -17.40
CA GLN A 129 -3.58 -4.39 -18.11
C GLN A 129 -2.61 -3.85 -19.17
N ASN A 130 -1.30 -4.05 -18.98
CA ASN A 130 -0.28 -3.67 -19.96
C ASN A 130 0.09 -4.82 -20.92
N GLY A 131 -0.58 -5.97 -20.82
CA GLY A 131 -0.38 -7.11 -21.73
C GLY A 131 0.78 -8.03 -21.34
N MET A 132 1.30 -7.94 -20.13
CA MET A 132 2.35 -8.81 -19.60
C MET A 132 1.73 -10.07 -18.96
N VAL A 133 2.57 -11.07 -18.72
CA VAL A 133 2.17 -12.36 -18.16
C VAL A 133 2.64 -12.45 -16.71
N PRO A 134 1.73 -12.47 -15.71
CA PRO A 134 2.08 -12.76 -14.34
C PRO A 134 2.64 -14.18 -14.22
N VAL A 135 3.74 -14.32 -13.48
CA VAL A 135 4.35 -15.60 -13.11
C VAL A 135 4.23 -15.74 -11.60
N PHE A 136 3.32 -16.61 -11.17
CA PHE A 136 3.06 -16.83 -9.76
C PHE A 136 4.07 -17.82 -9.17
N VAL A 137 4.67 -17.37 -8.08
CA VAL A 137 5.44 -18.17 -7.14
C VAL A 137 4.63 -18.29 -5.86
N ASP A 138 4.76 -19.42 -5.17
CA ASP A 138 4.07 -19.64 -3.91
C ASP A 138 4.62 -18.73 -2.79
N VAL A 139 3.87 -18.67 -1.69
CA VAL A 139 4.26 -17.92 -0.48
C VAL A 139 4.76 -18.84 0.61
N ASP A 140 5.46 -18.27 1.59
CA ASP A 140 5.84 -18.93 2.84
C ASP A 140 4.80 -18.67 3.95
N ILE A 141 4.62 -19.63 4.85
CA ILE A 141 3.82 -19.49 6.08
C ILE A 141 4.75 -19.80 7.26
N PRO A 142 4.86 -18.92 8.28
CA PRO A 142 3.91 -17.87 8.63
C PRO A 142 4.34 -16.43 8.33
N THR A 143 5.23 -16.22 7.35
CA THR A 143 5.60 -14.86 6.91
C THR A 143 4.58 -14.25 5.93
N TYR A 144 3.85 -15.09 5.18
CA TYR A 144 2.86 -14.74 4.15
C TYR A 144 3.42 -13.95 2.97
N ASN A 145 4.74 -14.01 2.78
CA ASN A 145 5.46 -13.37 1.69
C ASN A 145 5.95 -14.40 0.66
N ILE A 146 6.41 -13.93 -0.50
CA ILE A 146 6.97 -14.78 -1.56
C ILE A 146 8.06 -15.72 -1.02
N ASP A 147 8.01 -17.00 -1.39
CA ASP A 147 9.00 -18.00 -0.98
C ASP A 147 10.31 -17.80 -1.79
N PRO A 148 11.42 -17.40 -1.15
CA PRO A 148 12.68 -17.15 -1.84
C PRO A 148 13.27 -18.41 -2.50
N ALA A 149 12.99 -19.61 -1.97
CA ALA A 149 13.51 -20.86 -2.52
C ALA A 149 12.89 -21.20 -3.90
N LYS A 150 11.72 -20.64 -4.21
CA LYS A 150 10.99 -20.90 -5.46
C LYS A 150 11.25 -19.83 -6.55
N LEU A 151 11.98 -18.77 -6.24
CA LEU A 151 12.21 -17.63 -7.13
C LEU A 151 13.00 -17.96 -8.40
N GLU A 152 14.14 -18.64 -8.28
CA GLU A 152 15.05 -18.87 -9.41
C GLU A 152 14.38 -19.71 -10.51
N ALA A 153 13.60 -20.73 -10.13
CA ALA A 153 12.88 -21.59 -11.06
C ALA A 153 11.79 -20.84 -11.86
N ALA A 154 11.36 -19.67 -11.38
CA ALA A 154 10.36 -18.86 -12.06
C ALA A 154 10.93 -18.02 -13.20
N VAL A 155 12.25 -17.89 -13.32
CA VAL A 155 12.90 -17.08 -14.36
C VAL A 155 12.92 -17.81 -15.71
N THR A 156 12.62 -17.08 -16.77
CA THR A 156 12.75 -17.51 -18.18
C THR A 156 13.40 -16.38 -19.00
N ASP A 157 13.69 -16.65 -20.28
CA ASP A 157 14.17 -15.63 -21.22
C ASP A 157 13.17 -14.48 -21.45
N ARG A 158 11.90 -14.64 -21.02
CA ARG A 158 10.86 -13.60 -21.07
C ARG A 158 10.73 -12.81 -19.78
N THR A 159 11.38 -13.23 -18.68
CA THR A 159 11.27 -12.53 -17.40
C THR A 159 11.94 -11.16 -17.48
N ARG A 160 11.23 -10.12 -17.06
CA ARG A 160 11.75 -8.74 -17.08
C ARG A 160 11.58 -7.98 -15.77
N ALA A 161 10.67 -8.40 -14.91
CA ALA A 161 10.38 -7.70 -13.67
C ALA A 161 9.94 -8.64 -12.54
N ILE A 162 10.06 -8.13 -11.32
CA ILE A 162 9.48 -8.66 -10.10
C ILE A 162 8.58 -7.55 -9.53
N MET A 163 7.32 -7.86 -9.24
CA MET A 163 6.40 -6.93 -8.57
C MET A 163 5.68 -7.67 -7.44
N VAL A 164 6.01 -7.34 -6.20
CA VAL A 164 5.53 -8.07 -5.01
C VAL A 164 5.24 -7.06 -3.90
N ALA A 165 4.21 -7.34 -3.11
CA ALA A 165 3.86 -6.55 -1.94
C ALA A 165 4.54 -7.07 -0.68
N HIS A 166 4.87 -6.17 0.24
CA HIS A 166 5.25 -6.54 1.61
C HIS A 166 3.97 -6.84 2.41
N THR A 167 3.50 -8.09 2.30
CA THR A 167 2.15 -8.51 2.74
C THR A 167 1.90 -8.14 4.20
N LEU A 168 0.80 -7.40 4.43
CA LEU A 168 0.37 -6.95 5.76
C LEU A 168 1.46 -6.21 6.58
N GLY A 169 2.40 -5.57 5.89
CA GLY A 169 3.50 -4.82 6.52
C GLY A 169 4.71 -5.67 6.91
N ASN A 170 4.65 -7.00 6.70
CA ASN A 170 5.81 -7.87 6.86
C ASN A 170 6.69 -7.78 5.60
N PRO A 171 7.95 -7.35 5.68
CA PRO A 171 8.81 -7.28 4.50
C PRO A 171 9.08 -8.67 3.93
N PHE A 172 8.92 -8.89 2.62
CA PHE A 172 9.45 -10.09 1.98
C PHE A 172 10.99 -10.16 2.04
N ASP A 173 11.57 -11.32 1.71
CA ASP A 173 13.02 -11.52 1.69
C ASP A 173 13.70 -10.71 0.56
N LEU A 174 14.06 -9.48 0.91
CA LEU A 174 14.66 -8.51 0.01
C LEU A 174 16.07 -8.92 -0.45
N ASP A 175 16.84 -9.65 0.36
CA ASP A 175 18.16 -10.13 -0.07
C ASP A 175 18.02 -11.06 -1.28
N SER A 176 17.15 -12.05 -1.18
CA SER A 176 16.92 -13.04 -2.24
C SER A 176 16.30 -12.39 -3.49
N VAL A 177 15.29 -11.55 -3.32
CA VAL A 177 14.63 -10.85 -4.45
C VAL A 177 15.61 -9.92 -5.18
N MET A 178 16.38 -9.11 -4.45
CA MET A 178 17.32 -8.18 -5.06
C MET A 178 18.52 -8.89 -5.69
N ALA A 179 18.99 -10.01 -5.11
CA ALA A 179 20.02 -10.85 -5.70
C ALA A 179 19.57 -11.44 -7.05
N LEU A 180 18.36 -11.99 -7.11
CA LEU A 180 17.77 -12.51 -8.35
C LEU A 180 17.61 -11.40 -9.40
N ALA A 181 17.06 -10.26 -8.99
CA ALA A 181 16.86 -9.12 -9.89
C ALA A 181 18.17 -8.61 -10.48
N LYS A 182 19.23 -8.52 -9.66
CA LYS A 182 20.57 -8.13 -10.14
C LYS A 182 21.16 -9.16 -11.10
N LYS A 183 21.04 -10.45 -10.78
CA LYS A 183 21.56 -11.56 -11.61
C LYS A 183 20.96 -11.56 -13.02
N HIS A 184 19.67 -11.30 -13.12
CA HIS A 184 18.90 -11.37 -14.37
C HIS A 184 18.53 -10.00 -14.96
N ASN A 185 19.07 -8.91 -14.41
CA ASN A 185 18.81 -7.52 -14.81
C ASN A 185 17.30 -7.14 -14.81
N LEU A 186 16.55 -7.65 -13.84
CA LEU A 186 15.10 -7.45 -13.73
C LEU A 186 14.79 -6.09 -13.10
N TRP A 187 13.65 -5.51 -13.49
CA TRP A 187 13.03 -4.45 -12.71
C TRP A 187 12.45 -5.01 -11.40
N VAL A 188 12.35 -4.16 -10.39
CA VAL A 188 11.74 -4.51 -9.11
C VAL A 188 10.81 -3.37 -8.71
N ILE A 189 9.54 -3.71 -8.51
CA ILE A 189 8.54 -2.82 -7.92
C ILE A 189 8.19 -3.38 -6.55
N GLU A 190 8.44 -2.57 -5.52
CA GLU A 190 8.04 -2.87 -4.14
C GLU A 190 6.65 -2.27 -3.89
N ASP A 191 5.63 -3.12 -3.75
CA ASP A 191 4.32 -2.65 -3.30
C ASP A 191 4.33 -2.53 -1.77
N CYS A 192 4.43 -1.30 -1.28
CA CYS A 192 4.46 -0.95 0.13
C CYS A 192 3.11 -0.38 0.61
N CYS A 193 2.01 -0.65 -0.09
CA CYS A 193 0.69 -0.14 0.29
C CYS A 193 0.39 -0.41 1.77
N ASP A 194 0.66 -1.63 2.24
CA ASP A 194 0.45 -2.07 3.61
C ASP A 194 1.69 -1.99 4.51
N ALA A 195 2.78 -1.33 4.08
CA ALA A 195 4.09 -1.47 4.74
C ALA A 195 4.79 -0.16 5.07
N LEU A 196 4.08 0.98 5.09
CA LEU A 196 4.66 2.27 5.46
C LEU A 196 5.27 2.23 6.87
N GLY A 197 6.57 2.52 6.97
CA GLY A 197 7.34 2.47 8.22
C GLY A 197 8.03 1.13 8.49
N SER A 198 7.80 0.11 7.68
CA SER A 198 8.51 -1.17 7.80
C SER A 198 9.96 -1.03 7.34
N ARG A 199 10.87 -1.78 7.99
CA ARG A 199 12.30 -1.76 7.64
C ARG A 199 12.81 -3.17 7.39
N TYR A 200 13.83 -3.27 6.55
CA TYR A 200 14.63 -4.47 6.35
C TYR A 200 16.09 -4.09 6.50
N LYS A 201 16.82 -4.73 7.43
CA LYS A 201 18.19 -4.37 7.80
C LYS A 201 18.38 -2.86 8.08
N GLY A 202 17.43 -2.26 8.78
CA GLY A 202 17.42 -0.84 9.16
C GLY A 202 17.01 0.14 8.04
N GLN A 203 16.93 -0.30 6.78
CA GLN A 203 16.52 0.53 5.64
C GLN A 203 15.00 0.42 5.40
N HIS A 204 14.33 1.54 5.12
CA HIS A 204 12.90 1.57 4.85
C HIS A 204 12.56 0.76 3.59
N VAL A 205 11.52 -0.06 3.65
CA VAL A 205 11.05 -0.82 2.47
C VAL A 205 10.53 0.10 1.37
N GLY A 206 10.56 -0.33 0.11
CA GLY A 206 10.28 0.55 -1.02
C GLY A 206 11.48 1.40 -1.47
N THR A 207 12.65 1.18 -0.88
CA THR A 207 13.88 1.87 -1.26
C THR A 207 14.97 0.93 -1.80
N PHE A 208 14.65 -0.35 -1.99
CA PHE A 208 15.54 -1.38 -2.50
C PHE A 208 15.37 -1.56 -4.01
N GLY A 209 14.12 -1.63 -4.46
CA GLY A 209 13.72 -1.72 -5.85
C GLY A 209 13.84 -0.40 -6.60
N HIS A 210 13.30 -0.39 -7.82
CA HIS A 210 13.42 0.75 -8.73
C HIS A 210 12.26 1.74 -8.54
N ILE A 211 11.07 1.25 -8.24
CA ILE A 211 9.87 2.05 -7.94
C ILE A 211 9.15 1.37 -6.77
N ALA A 212 8.54 2.17 -5.91
CA ALA A 212 7.69 1.66 -4.85
C ALA A 212 6.39 2.44 -4.73
N THR A 213 5.41 1.83 -4.09
CA THR A 213 4.05 2.37 -4.00
C THR A 213 3.53 2.34 -2.57
N CYS A 214 2.64 3.28 -2.23
CA CYS A 214 1.98 3.33 -0.93
C CYS A 214 0.51 3.71 -1.11
N SER A 215 -0.35 3.28 -0.19
CA SER A 215 -1.79 3.55 -0.17
C SER A 215 -2.18 4.40 1.03
N PHE A 216 -3.18 5.26 0.84
CA PHE A 216 -3.75 6.13 1.87
C PHE A 216 -5.27 5.93 2.02
N TYR A 217 -5.76 4.75 1.68
CA TYR A 217 -7.14 4.35 1.99
C TYR A 217 -7.30 4.13 3.52
N PRO A 218 -8.47 4.36 4.15
CA PRO A 218 -8.65 4.44 5.62
C PRO A 218 -8.22 3.23 6.45
N ALA A 219 -7.96 2.07 5.84
CA ALA A 219 -7.42 0.90 6.53
C ALA A 219 -5.90 1.00 6.82
N HIS A 220 -5.17 1.81 6.06
CA HIS A 220 -3.70 1.86 6.07
C HIS A 220 -3.13 2.72 7.20
N HIS A 221 -1.79 2.81 7.27
CA HIS A 221 -1.05 3.49 8.32
C HIS A 221 -1.41 4.96 8.48
N ILE A 222 -1.65 5.64 7.36
CA ILE A 222 -2.20 7.00 7.30
C ILE A 222 -3.26 7.07 6.20
N THR A 223 -4.06 8.15 6.16
CA THR A 223 -5.14 8.26 5.18
C THR A 223 -5.33 9.64 4.58
N MET A 224 -5.90 9.66 3.38
CA MET A 224 -6.47 10.82 2.68
C MET A 224 -7.98 10.65 2.42
N GLY A 225 -8.60 9.61 2.96
CA GLY A 225 -9.87 9.08 2.45
C GLY A 225 -9.65 8.23 1.20
N GLU A 226 -9.11 8.81 0.14
CA GLU A 226 -8.60 8.08 -1.02
C GLU A 226 -7.27 8.71 -1.44
N GLY A 227 -6.25 7.91 -1.72
CA GLY A 227 -4.94 8.42 -2.12
C GLY A 227 -3.87 7.34 -2.19
N GLY A 228 -2.78 7.65 -2.85
CA GLY A 228 -1.58 6.82 -2.89
C GLY A 228 -0.34 7.64 -3.24
N MET A 229 0.80 6.98 -3.21
CA MET A 229 2.10 7.56 -3.52
C MET A 229 2.88 6.61 -4.41
N ILE A 230 3.57 7.14 -5.41
CA ILE A 230 4.67 6.46 -6.10
C ILE A 230 5.96 7.12 -5.65
N PHE A 231 6.98 6.36 -5.30
CA PHE A 231 8.27 6.91 -4.90
C PHE A 231 9.44 6.13 -5.50
N THR A 232 10.52 6.84 -5.78
CA THR A 232 11.70 6.30 -6.48
C THR A 232 12.94 7.14 -6.17
N LYS A 233 14.12 6.55 -6.42
CA LYS A 233 15.40 7.24 -6.40
C LYS A 233 15.82 7.76 -7.78
N ASP A 234 15.14 7.31 -8.84
CA ASP A 234 15.52 7.56 -10.22
C ASP A 234 14.75 8.75 -10.80
N ARG A 235 15.49 9.76 -11.29
CA ARG A 235 14.93 11.00 -11.84
C ARG A 235 14.19 10.76 -13.17
N ASP A 236 14.69 9.85 -13.99
CA ASP A 236 14.10 9.54 -15.29
C ASP A 236 12.78 8.79 -15.09
N LEU A 237 12.76 7.81 -14.18
CA LEU A 237 11.51 7.14 -13.78
C LEU A 237 10.52 8.13 -13.19
N ARG A 238 10.96 9.03 -12.29
CA ARG A 238 10.10 10.09 -11.75
C ARG A 238 9.45 10.93 -12.85
N THR A 239 10.21 11.31 -13.88
CA THR A 239 9.69 12.11 -15.00
C THR A 239 8.67 11.32 -15.84
N ILE A 240 8.96 10.05 -16.12
CA ILE A 240 8.07 9.15 -16.85
C ILE A 240 6.74 8.94 -16.09
N ILE A 241 6.82 8.65 -14.78
CA ILE A 241 5.65 8.41 -13.92
C ILE A 241 4.71 9.62 -13.94
N GLU A 242 5.25 10.84 -13.79
CA GLU A 242 4.42 12.05 -13.82
C GLU A 242 3.81 12.29 -15.19
N SER A 243 4.54 12.02 -16.28
CA SER A 243 3.96 12.10 -17.62
C SER A 243 2.75 11.18 -17.75
N PHE A 244 2.87 9.90 -17.36
CA PHE A 244 1.73 8.97 -17.35
C PHE A 244 0.59 9.42 -16.42
N ARG A 245 0.88 10.02 -15.27
CA ARG A 245 -0.14 10.55 -14.35
C ARG A 245 -0.85 11.78 -14.91
N ASP A 246 -0.15 12.59 -15.70
CA ASP A 246 -0.57 13.91 -16.17
C ASP A 246 -0.88 13.92 -17.68
N TRP A 247 -1.89 13.14 -18.06
CA TRP A 247 -2.43 13.01 -19.42
C TRP A 247 -1.45 12.48 -20.47
N GLY A 248 -0.27 12.00 -20.06
CA GLY A 248 0.77 11.60 -20.99
C GLY A 248 1.53 12.79 -21.58
N ARG A 249 1.34 14.01 -21.03
CA ARG A 249 1.96 15.22 -21.56
C ARG A 249 3.48 15.20 -21.34
N ASP A 250 4.24 15.76 -22.28
CA ASP A 250 5.70 15.85 -22.22
C ASP A 250 6.18 16.97 -21.28
N CYS A 251 5.32 17.96 -21.05
CA CYS A 251 5.59 19.10 -20.19
C CYS A 251 5.37 18.79 -18.69
N TYR A 252 6.31 19.19 -17.83
CA TYR A 252 6.22 18.99 -16.38
C TYR A 252 5.74 20.25 -15.61
N CYS A 253 5.16 21.25 -16.28
CA CYS A 253 4.65 22.45 -15.60
C CYS A 253 3.53 22.08 -14.62
N GLY A 254 3.62 22.61 -13.39
CA GLY A 254 2.61 22.40 -12.34
C GLY A 254 1.22 22.94 -12.72
N PRO A 255 0.16 22.55 -11.99
CA PRO A 255 -1.17 23.13 -12.17
C PRO A 255 -1.15 24.67 -12.09
N GLY A 256 -1.85 25.35 -12.98
CA GLY A 256 -1.87 26.82 -13.03
C GLY A 256 -0.56 27.49 -13.47
N CYS A 257 0.52 26.74 -13.74
CA CYS A 257 1.78 27.27 -14.24
C CYS A 257 1.95 27.04 -15.74
N ASP A 258 2.66 27.96 -16.40
CA ASP A 258 3.04 27.88 -17.80
C ASP A 258 4.55 28.07 -17.97
N ASN A 259 5.14 27.35 -18.91
CA ASN A 259 6.54 27.49 -19.34
C ASN A 259 7.61 27.32 -18.24
N THR A 260 7.31 26.67 -17.12
CA THR A 260 8.32 26.19 -16.15
C THR A 260 9.40 25.32 -16.80
N CYS A 261 9.05 24.65 -17.90
CA CYS A 261 9.98 23.85 -18.72
C CYS A 261 10.90 24.67 -19.64
N GLY A 262 10.62 25.98 -19.84
CA GLY A 262 11.35 26.83 -20.78
C GLY A 262 11.18 26.47 -22.26
N LYS A 263 10.21 25.60 -22.60
CA LYS A 263 10.08 24.93 -23.90
C LYS A 263 8.74 25.18 -24.60
N ARG A 264 7.87 26.05 -24.06
CA ARG A 264 6.45 26.17 -24.48
C ARG A 264 6.24 26.25 -26.00
N PHE A 265 6.99 27.10 -26.70
CA PHE A 265 6.92 27.25 -28.17
C PHE A 265 8.29 27.08 -28.84
N GLY A 266 9.26 26.51 -28.11
CA GLY A 266 10.69 26.50 -28.50
C GLY A 266 11.14 25.25 -29.23
N GLN A 267 10.23 24.33 -29.58
CA GLN A 267 10.59 23.03 -30.13
C GLN A 267 9.52 22.47 -31.08
N GLN A 268 9.94 21.48 -31.86
CA GLN A 268 9.06 20.64 -32.66
C GLN A 268 9.24 19.19 -32.18
N LEU A 269 8.12 18.50 -31.91
CA LEU A 269 8.11 17.12 -31.43
C LEU A 269 7.22 16.28 -32.36
N GLY A 270 7.71 15.12 -32.78
CA GLY A 270 7.02 14.28 -33.78
C GLY A 270 6.75 15.06 -35.08
N SER A 271 5.55 14.90 -35.63
CA SER A 271 5.09 15.60 -36.84
C SER A 271 4.20 16.82 -36.53
N LEU A 272 4.18 17.29 -35.28
CA LEU A 272 3.49 18.53 -34.92
C LEU A 272 4.19 19.74 -35.58
N PRO A 273 3.49 20.86 -35.82
CA PRO A 273 4.13 22.06 -36.34
C PRO A 273 5.13 22.64 -35.34
N MET A 274 6.19 23.29 -35.83
CA MET A 274 7.14 24.03 -34.99
C MET A 274 6.39 25.08 -34.15
N GLY A 275 6.70 25.14 -32.85
CA GLY A 275 6.07 26.08 -31.93
C GLY A 275 4.70 25.65 -31.40
N TYR A 276 4.31 24.38 -31.57
CA TYR A 276 3.12 23.84 -30.90
C TYR A 276 3.30 23.86 -29.37
N ASP A 277 2.24 24.22 -28.63
CA ASP A 277 2.32 24.42 -27.17
C ASP A 277 2.75 23.12 -26.47
N HIS A 278 3.88 23.15 -25.76
CA HIS A 278 4.41 22.00 -25.04
C HIS A 278 3.42 21.41 -24.02
N LYS A 279 2.51 22.23 -23.48
CA LYS A 279 1.44 21.77 -22.56
C LYS A 279 0.45 20.81 -23.24
N TYR A 280 0.35 20.86 -24.57
CA TYR A 280 -0.52 20.01 -25.39
C TYR A 280 0.26 19.05 -26.29
N THR A 281 1.53 18.79 -25.97
CA THR A 281 2.31 17.72 -26.59
C THR A 281 2.34 16.52 -25.68
N TYR A 282 1.96 15.35 -26.19
CA TYR A 282 1.83 14.11 -25.43
C TYR A 282 2.88 13.09 -25.87
N SER A 283 3.73 12.64 -24.94
CA SER A 283 4.81 11.68 -25.20
C SER A 283 4.51 10.27 -24.70
N HIS A 284 3.47 10.09 -23.87
CA HIS A 284 3.05 8.79 -23.36
C HIS A 284 1.54 8.59 -23.51
N LEU A 285 1.09 7.33 -23.49
CA LEU A 285 -0.32 6.98 -23.36
C LEU A 285 -0.73 7.10 -21.88
N GLY A 286 -0.98 8.33 -21.44
CA GLY A 286 -1.22 8.62 -20.03
C GLY A 286 -2.69 8.56 -19.58
N TYR A 287 -2.88 8.95 -18.32
CA TYR A 287 -4.12 8.98 -17.57
C TYR A 287 -4.32 10.34 -16.91
N ASN A 288 -5.36 10.52 -16.09
CA ASN A 288 -5.43 11.64 -15.16
C ASN A 288 -5.64 11.12 -13.74
N LEU A 289 -4.54 10.85 -13.05
CA LEU A 289 -4.55 10.19 -11.74
C LEU A 289 -3.93 11.09 -10.67
N LYS A 290 -4.23 12.39 -10.71
CA LYS A 290 -3.88 13.37 -9.67
C LYS A 290 -4.93 13.44 -8.57
N ILE A 291 -4.52 13.94 -7.41
CA ILE A 291 -5.41 14.22 -6.27
C ILE A 291 -5.74 15.71 -6.15
N THR A 292 -6.55 16.05 -5.15
CA THR A 292 -6.81 17.41 -4.69
C THR A 292 -5.84 17.83 -3.58
N ASP A 293 -5.69 19.13 -3.35
CA ASP A 293 -4.90 19.61 -2.20
C ASP A 293 -5.57 19.28 -0.86
N MET A 294 -6.90 19.11 -0.85
CA MET A 294 -7.66 18.71 0.36
C MET A 294 -7.27 17.30 0.82
N GLN A 295 -7.08 16.36 -0.12
CA GLN A 295 -6.57 15.02 0.18
C GLN A 295 -5.14 15.10 0.74
N ALA A 296 -4.26 15.87 0.10
CA ALA A 296 -2.89 16.07 0.57
C ALA A 296 -2.83 16.71 1.96
N ALA A 297 -3.71 17.65 2.25
CA ALA A 297 -3.79 18.34 3.54
C ALA A 297 -4.11 17.38 4.70
N CYS A 298 -5.02 16.42 4.47
CA CYS A 298 -5.32 15.35 5.43
C CYS A 298 -4.09 14.50 5.73
N ALA A 299 -3.42 13.99 4.69
CA ALA A 299 -2.23 13.15 4.90
C ALA A 299 -1.03 13.91 5.47
N LEU A 300 -0.89 15.20 5.15
CA LEU A 300 0.17 16.02 5.72
C LEU A 300 0.08 16.07 7.26
N ALA A 301 -1.13 16.19 7.80
CA ALA A 301 -1.35 16.15 9.25
C ALA A 301 -1.04 14.76 9.83
N GLN A 302 -1.45 13.70 9.11
CA GLN A 302 -1.19 12.32 9.54
C GLN A 302 0.32 11.99 9.65
N MET A 303 1.20 12.68 8.90
CA MET A 303 2.65 12.47 8.99
C MET A 303 3.21 12.76 10.38
N ASP A 304 2.62 13.69 11.14
CA ASP A 304 3.04 13.98 12.52
C ASP A 304 2.71 12.82 13.48
N ARG A 305 1.70 12.03 13.14
CA ARG A 305 1.20 10.91 13.96
C ARG A 305 1.79 9.57 13.56
N LEU A 306 2.32 9.46 12.33
CA LEU A 306 2.84 8.22 11.75
C LEU A 306 3.84 7.48 12.66
N PRO A 307 4.83 8.14 13.30
CA PRO A 307 5.74 7.44 14.22
C PRO A 307 5.01 6.75 15.38
N GLY A 308 4.02 7.42 15.98
CA GLY A 308 3.18 6.85 17.04
C GLY A 308 2.28 5.72 16.54
N PHE A 309 1.77 5.81 15.31
CA PHE A 309 0.99 4.73 14.71
C PHE A 309 1.81 3.47 14.45
N ILE A 310 3.06 3.63 13.98
CA ILE A 310 3.97 2.50 13.77
C ILE A 310 4.26 1.81 15.10
N GLU A 311 4.52 2.58 16.16
CA GLU A 311 4.81 2.04 17.49
C GLU A 311 3.59 1.31 18.09
N ALA A 312 2.41 1.92 18.03
CA ALA A 312 1.17 1.29 18.52
C ALA A 312 0.89 -0.04 17.79
N ARG A 313 1.10 -0.10 16.46
CA ARG A 313 0.95 -1.33 15.68
C ARG A 313 1.92 -2.42 16.13
N LYS A 314 3.18 -2.07 16.42
CA LYS A 314 4.19 -3.01 16.93
C LYS A 314 3.83 -3.53 18.32
N GLN A 315 3.41 -2.64 19.23
CA GLN A 315 3.01 -3.01 20.59
C GLN A 315 1.78 -3.92 20.60
N ASN A 316 0.75 -3.56 19.83
CA ASN A 316 -0.47 -4.37 19.68
C ASN A 316 -0.16 -5.75 19.10
N PHE A 317 0.73 -5.83 18.11
CA PHE A 317 1.18 -7.11 17.55
C PHE A 317 1.90 -7.98 18.59
N ILE A 318 2.84 -7.41 19.35
CA ILE A 318 3.57 -8.12 20.41
C ILE A 318 2.60 -8.65 21.46
N PHE A 319 1.65 -7.83 21.89
CA PHE A 319 0.61 -8.21 22.87
C PHE A 319 -0.20 -9.42 22.38
N LEU A 320 -0.77 -9.34 21.16
CA LEU A 320 -1.57 -10.44 20.61
C LEU A 320 -0.72 -11.70 20.40
N LYS A 321 0.51 -11.56 19.89
CA LYS A 321 1.41 -12.70 19.66
C LYS A 321 1.73 -13.43 20.95
N GLU A 322 2.05 -12.70 22.03
CA GLU A 322 2.35 -13.32 23.33
C GLU A 322 1.12 -14.01 23.91
N ARG A 323 -0.03 -13.33 23.89
CA ARG A 323 -1.27 -13.81 24.51
C ARG A 323 -1.90 -14.99 23.78
N LEU A 324 -1.74 -15.08 22.46
CA LEU A 324 -2.32 -16.16 21.65
C LEU A 324 -1.42 -17.41 21.57
N LYS A 325 -0.25 -17.43 22.22
CA LYS A 325 0.60 -18.64 22.28
C LYS A 325 -0.13 -19.86 22.83
N SER A 326 -1.07 -19.63 23.75
CA SER A 326 -1.95 -20.68 24.31
C SER A 326 -2.73 -21.44 23.22
N CYS A 327 -2.94 -20.84 22.05
CA CYS A 327 -3.72 -21.41 20.97
C CYS A 327 -2.87 -22.02 19.83
N GLU A 328 -1.53 -22.08 19.95
CA GLU A 328 -0.62 -22.55 18.88
C GLU A 328 -0.82 -24.02 18.47
N GLU A 329 -1.48 -24.83 19.31
CA GLU A 329 -1.92 -26.18 18.95
C GLU A 329 -2.94 -26.16 17.80
N PHE A 330 -3.76 -25.11 17.70
CA PHE A 330 -4.84 -24.99 16.72
C PHE A 330 -4.51 -24.03 15.58
N MET A 331 -3.62 -23.07 15.80
CA MET A 331 -3.28 -22.04 14.82
C MET A 331 -1.77 -21.80 14.69
N ILE A 332 -1.38 -21.25 13.56
CA ILE A 332 -0.04 -20.78 13.26
C ILE A 332 -0.04 -19.26 13.42
N LEU A 333 0.76 -18.77 14.37
CA LEU A 333 0.93 -17.35 14.65
C LEU A 333 1.93 -16.71 13.68
N PRO A 334 1.80 -15.39 13.41
CA PRO A 334 2.62 -14.71 12.41
C PRO A 334 4.08 -14.53 12.86
N GLU A 335 4.99 -14.61 11.90
CA GLU A 335 6.42 -14.32 12.12
C GLU A 335 6.91 -13.20 11.20
N ALA A 336 7.71 -12.31 11.79
CA ALA A 336 8.44 -11.32 11.02
C ALA A 336 9.50 -12.03 10.16
N THR A 337 9.66 -11.60 8.92
CA THR A 337 10.75 -12.08 8.07
C THR A 337 12.10 -11.79 8.73
N ALA A 338 13.06 -12.72 8.61
CA ALA A 338 14.38 -12.58 9.22
C ALA A 338 15.07 -11.25 8.79
N GLY A 339 15.66 -10.55 9.75
CA GLY A 339 16.33 -9.27 9.51
C GLY A 339 15.41 -8.08 9.24
N SER A 340 14.09 -8.23 9.47
CA SER A 340 13.10 -7.18 9.24
C SER A 340 12.51 -6.61 10.53
N GLU A 341 11.94 -5.41 10.42
CA GLU A 341 11.16 -4.73 11.45
C GLU A 341 9.81 -4.31 10.83
N PRO A 342 8.81 -5.21 10.83
CA PRO A 342 7.52 -4.93 10.23
C PRO A 342 6.79 -3.78 10.93
N SER A 343 6.17 -2.90 10.14
CA SER A 343 5.10 -2.04 10.62
C SER A 343 3.76 -2.71 10.28
N TRP A 344 3.33 -3.61 11.16
CA TRP A 344 2.20 -4.51 10.90
C TRP A 344 0.91 -3.77 10.53
N PHE A 345 0.37 -4.11 9.36
CA PHE A 345 -0.95 -3.66 8.91
C PHE A 345 -2.07 -4.38 9.67
N GLY A 346 -1.92 -5.69 9.83
CA GLY A 346 -2.84 -6.61 10.50
C GLY A 346 -2.08 -7.78 11.13
N PHE A 347 -2.79 -8.63 11.87
CA PHE A 347 -2.24 -9.82 12.53
C PHE A 347 -2.76 -11.09 11.83
N PRO A 348 -1.99 -11.68 10.90
CA PRO A 348 -2.45 -12.85 10.15
C PRO A 348 -2.28 -14.14 10.95
N ILE A 349 -3.32 -14.98 10.91
CA ILE A 349 -3.44 -16.25 11.61
C ILE A 349 -3.86 -17.31 10.60
N THR A 350 -3.20 -18.46 10.63
CA THR A 350 -3.60 -19.63 9.83
C THR A 350 -4.07 -20.74 10.74
N LEU A 351 -5.28 -21.25 10.55
CA LEU A 351 -5.72 -22.44 11.27
C LEU A 351 -4.95 -23.66 10.78
N ARG A 352 -4.50 -24.51 11.71
CA ARG A 352 -3.89 -25.79 11.35
C ARG A 352 -4.98 -26.73 10.87
N GLU A 353 -4.72 -27.46 9.79
CA GLU A 353 -5.65 -28.49 9.31
C GLU A 353 -5.92 -29.56 10.38
N SER A 354 -4.91 -29.88 11.18
CA SER A 354 -5.02 -30.82 12.30
C SER A 354 -5.97 -30.39 13.41
N SER A 355 -6.35 -29.10 13.48
CA SER A 355 -7.32 -28.63 14.46
C SER A 355 -8.73 -29.17 14.21
N GLY A 356 -9.04 -29.59 12.97
CA GLY A 356 -10.39 -29.97 12.56
C GLY A 356 -11.41 -28.82 12.56
N ILE A 357 -10.95 -27.59 12.86
CA ILE A 357 -11.80 -26.40 12.95
C ILE A 357 -12.02 -25.81 11.56
N ASN A 358 -13.28 -25.52 11.24
CA ASN A 358 -13.60 -24.77 10.03
C ASN A 358 -13.39 -23.27 10.26
N ARG A 359 -12.57 -22.61 9.42
CA ARG A 359 -12.35 -21.16 9.48
C ARG A 359 -13.66 -20.38 9.55
N VAL A 360 -14.67 -20.72 8.74
CA VAL A 360 -15.95 -20.00 8.68
C VAL A 360 -16.66 -20.02 10.04
N GLU A 361 -16.55 -21.10 10.81
CA GLU A 361 -17.17 -21.21 12.13
C GLU A 361 -16.50 -20.26 13.13
N LEU A 362 -15.17 -20.23 13.17
CA LEU A 362 -14.42 -19.27 14.00
C LEU A 362 -14.76 -17.83 13.60
N LEU A 363 -14.77 -17.49 12.31
CA LEU A 363 -15.05 -16.12 11.87
C LEU A 363 -16.48 -15.69 12.23
N LYS A 364 -17.47 -16.59 12.08
CA LYS A 364 -18.86 -16.33 12.51
C LYS A 364 -18.96 -16.15 14.02
N TYR A 365 -18.23 -16.96 14.78
CA TYR A 365 -18.19 -16.83 16.23
C TYR A 365 -17.61 -15.47 16.65
N LEU A 366 -16.47 -15.05 16.08
CA LEU A 366 -15.87 -13.74 16.37
C LEU A 366 -16.79 -12.58 15.96
N ASP A 367 -17.50 -12.71 14.84
CA ASP A 367 -18.46 -11.69 14.36
C ASP A 367 -19.65 -11.49 15.32
N GLN A 368 -20.13 -12.56 16.00
CA GLN A 368 -21.16 -12.46 17.03
C GLN A 368 -20.73 -11.54 18.18
N TYR A 369 -19.43 -11.47 18.47
CA TYR A 369 -18.84 -10.62 19.49
C TYR A 369 -18.33 -9.28 18.95
N LYS A 370 -18.70 -8.91 17.72
CA LYS A 370 -18.26 -7.66 17.05
C LYS A 370 -16.75 -7.57 16.85
N ILE A 371 -16.06 -8.71 16.85
CA ILE A 371 -14.63 -8.79 16.50
C ILE A 371 -14.54 -8.97 15.00
N GLY A 372 -14.13 -7.92 14.31
CA GLY A 372 -14.02 -7.93 12.87
C GLY A 372 -12.77 -8.67 12.41
N THR A 373 -12.96 -9.56 11.45
CA THR A 373 -11.91 -10.34 10.80
C THR A 373 -11.90 -10.05 9.30
N ARG A 374 -10.79 -10.37 8.62
CA ARG A 374 -10.68 -10.32 7.16
C ARG A 374 -9.92 -11.53 6.67
N LEU A 375 -10.27 -12.02 5.48
CA LEU A 375 -9.42 -13.00 4.80
C LEU A 375 -8.16 -12.31 4.26
N LEU A 376 -7.14 -13.09 3.88
CA LEU A 376 -5.95 -12.53 3.23
C LEU A 376 -6.25 -12.15 1.77
N PHE A 377 -6.98 -11.04 1.62
CA PHE A 377 -7.32 -10.41 0.36
C PHE A 377 -7.94 -11.38 -0.65
N ALA A 378 -7.29 -11.59 -1.81
CA ALA A 378 -7.78 -12.50 -2.84
C ALA A 378 -7.63 -13.98 -2.45
N GLY A 379 -6.86 -14.32 -1.41
CA GLY A 379 -6.50 -15.68 -1.05
C GLY A 379 -5.60 -16.31 -2.11
N ASN A 380 -6.20 -16.75 -3.22
CA ASN A 380 -5.50 -17.17 -4.42
C ASN A 380 -6.09 -16.44 -5.63
N LEU A 381 -5.35 -15.49 -6.20
CA LEU A 381 -5.77 -14.73 -7.38
C LEU A 381 -6.15 -15.63 -8.56
N THR A 382 -5.46 -16.73 -8.78
CA THR A 382 -5.73 -17.65 -9.91
C THR A 382 -7.08 -18.36 -9.81
N ARG A 383 -7.69 -18.37 -8.62
CA ARG A 383 -9.01 -18.94 -8.34
C ARG A 383 -10.13 -17.88 -8.29
N GLN A 384 -9.79 -16.61 -8.45
CA GLN A 384 -10.80 -15.54 -8.49
C GLN A 384 -11.55 -15.55 -9.83
N PRO A 385 -12.85 -15.22 -9.85
CA PRO A 385 -13.65 -15.28 -11.08
C PRO A 385 -13.08 -14.45 -12.24
N TYR A 386 -12.47 -13.29 -11.96
CA TYR A 386 -11.94 -12.41 -13.01
C TYR A 386 -10.63 -12.92 -13.66
N PHE A 387 -10.00 -13.93 -13.06
CA PHE A 387 -8.82 -14.60 -13.58
C PHE A 387 -9.13 -15.64 -14.66
N GLU A 388 -10.40 -16.03 -14.80
CA GLU A 388 -10.84 -16.93 -15.87
C GLU A 388 -10.49 -16.34 -17.26
N GLY A 389 -9.85 -17.16 -18.09
CA GLY A 389 -9.40 -16.77 -19.44
C GLY A 389 -8.21 -15.80 -19.48
N ARG A 390 -7.58 -15.48 -18.34
CA ARG A 390 -6.36 -14.64 -18.31
C ARG A 390 -5.12 -15.48 -18.59
N ALA A 391 -4.15 -14.89 -19.29
CA ALA A 391 -2.85 -15.50 -19.49
C ALA A 391 -1.96 -15.28 -18.25
N TYR A 392 -1.49 -16.38 -17.66
CA TYR A 392 -0.52 -16.38 -16.56
C TYR A 392 0.25 -17.69 -16.55
N ARG A 393 1.33 -17.76 -15.76
CA ARG A 393 2.07 -18.99 -15.48
C ARG A 393 2.17 -19.22 -13.98
N ILE A 394 2.17 -20.47 -13.57
CA ILE A 394 2.52 -20.88 -12.21
C ILE A 394 3.88 -21.58 -12.27
N SER A 395 4.80 -21.20 -11.40
CA SER A 395 6.10 -21.84 -11.25
C SER A 395 6.08 -22.80 -10.06
N GLY A 396 5.96 -24.10 -10.33
CA GLY A 396 5.77 -25.11 -9.30
C GLY A 396 4.31 -25.22 -8.86
N GLU A 397 4.07 -25.36 -7.56
CA GLU A 397 2.74 -25.49 -6.97
C GLU A 397 2.44 -24.31 -6.03
N LEU A 398 1.16 -23.95 -5.91
CA LEU A 398 0.64 -22.88 -5.06
C LEU A 398 0.02 -23.43 -3.75
N THR A 399 0.67 -24.41 -3.14
CA THR A 399 0.15 -25.14 -1.97
C THR A 399 -0.11 -24.21 -0.78
N ASN A 400 0.86 -23.36 -0.44
CA ASN A 400 0.70 -22.43 0.69
C ASN A 400 -0.31 -21.33 0.36
N THR A 401 -0.33 -20.86 -0.87
CA THR A 401 -1.35 -19.91 -1.36
C THR A 401 -2.77 -20.49 -1.22
N ASP A 402 -2.98 -21.78 -1.52
CA ASP A 402 -4.27 -22.44 -1.33
C ASP A 402 -4.60 -22.62 0.16
N SER A 403 -3.61 -22.95 1.00
CA SER A 403 -3.79 -22.95 2.45
C SER A 403 -4.19 -21.56 2.95
N VAL A 404 -3.56 -20.50 2.43
CA VAL A 404 -3.91 -19.10 2.73
C VAL A 404 -5.36 -18.79 2.38
N MET A 405 -5.79 -19.17 1.18
CA MET A 405 -7.16 -18.95 0.72
C MET A 405 -8.20 -19.64 1.61
N ASN A 406 -7.89 -20.83 2.14
CA ASN A 406 -8.84 -21.66 2.89
C ASN A 406 -8.79 -21.45 4.41
N ASN A 407 -7.59 -21.23 4.97
CA ASN A 407 -7.32 -21.37 6.40
C ASN A 407 -6.79 -20.08 7.05
N THR A 408 -6.37 -19.08 6.26
CA THR A 408 -5.83 -17.82 6.80
C THR A 408 -6.88 -16.73 6.89
N PHE A 409 -6.78 -15.93 7.94
CA PHE A 409 -7.50 -14.67 8.16
C PHE A 409 -6.60 -13.72 8.96
N TRP A 410 -7.00 -12.47 9.14
CA TRP A 410 -6.29 -11.52 9.99
C TRP A 410 -7.25 -10.69 10.85
N ILE A 411 -6.74 -10.27 12.01
CA ILE A 411 -7.38 -9.38 12.98
C ILE A 411 -6.57 -8.09 13.14
N GLY A 412 -7.10 -7.13 13.87
CA GLY A 412 -6.53 -5.79 13.95
C GLY A 412 -5.39 -5.65 14.95
N VAL A 413 -4.39 -4.85 14.55
CA VAL A 413 -3.33 -4.29 15.41
C VAL A 413 -3.24 -2.77 15.26
N TYR A 414 -4.20 -2.15 14.54
CA TYR A 414 -4.12 -0.74 14.20
C TYR A 414 -4.23 0.17 15.45
N PRO A 415 -3.79 1.44 15.36
CA PRO A 415 -3.65 2.32 16.54
C PRO A 415 -4.94 2.71 17.26
N GLY A 416 -6.11 2.37 16.72
CA GLY A 416 -7.40 2.62 17.38
C GLY A 416 -7.84 1.49 18.31
N LEU A 417 -7.02 0.45 18.49
CA LEU A 417 -7.26 -0.63 19.45
C LEU A 417 -6.49 -0.37 20.73
N ASN A 418 -7.18 -0.46 21.86
CA ASN A 418 -6.59 -0.41 23.20
C ASN A 418 -6.44 -1.83 23.78
N GLU A 419 -5.78 -1.94 24.92
CA GLU A 419 -5.50 -3.24 25.57
C GLU A 419 -6.77 -4.02 25.96
N GLU A 420 -7.85 -3.33 26.36
CA GLU A 420 -9.13 -3.96 26.68
C GLU A 420 -9.75 -4.64 25.45
N MET A 421 -9.71 -3.97 24.30
CA MET A 421 -10.18 -4.53 23.03
C MET A 421 -9.33 -5.75 22.62
N LEU A 422 -8.00 -5.65 22.72
CA LEU A 422 -7.11 -6.76 22.38
C LEU A 422 -7.28 -7.96 23.32
N SER A 423 -7.43 -7.71 24.62
CA SER A 423 -7.71 -8.73 25.62
C SER A 423 -9.03 -9.44 25.35
N PHE A 424 -10.06 -8.70 24.94
CA PHE A 424 -11.35 -9.28 24.55
C PHE A 424 -11.23 -10.17 23.31
N ILE A 425 -10.39 -9.81 22.33
CA ILE A 425 -10.11 -10.69 21.19
C ILE A 425 -9.49 -12.00 21.65
N VAL A 426 -8.46 -11.93 22.49
CA VAL A 426 -7.78 -13.10 23.05
C VAL A 426 -8.76 -13.99 23.81
N GLU A 427 -9.53 -13.41 24.73
CA GLU A 427 -10.53 -14.14 25.53
C GLU A 427 -11.50 -14.91 24.63
N LYS A 428 -12.02 -14.29 23.56
CA LYS A 428 -12.95 -14.96 22.66
C LYS A 428 -12.28 -16.04 21.84
N ILE A 429 -11.05 -15.85 21.39
CA ILE A 429 -10.30 -16.88 20.69
C ILE A 429 -10.02 -18.08 21.61
N GLU A 430 -9.50 -17.85 22.82
CA GLU A 430 -9.28 -18.91 23.82
C GLU A 430 -10.59 -19.63 24.14
N ALA A 431 -11.68 -18.88 24.34
CA ALA A 431 -13.01 -19.41 24.59
C ALA A 431 -13.61 -20.20 23.42
N PHE A 432 -13.15 -19.98 22.19
CA PHE A 432 -13.56 -20.80 21.06
C PHE A 432 -12.83 -22.15 21.05
N PHE A 433 -11.55 -22.16 21.43
CA PHE A 433 -10.69 -23.35 21.34
C PHE A 433 -10.72 -24.27 22.56
N GLY A 434 -11.39 -23.91 23.65
CA GLY A 434 -11.36 -24.77 24.85
C GLY A 434 -10.08 -24.62 25.70
N VAL A 435 -9.28 -23.57 25.47
CA VAL A 435 -8.05 -23.28 26.21
C VAL A 435 -8.25 -22.24 27.31
N ASN A 436 -7.57 -22.41 28.46
CA ASN A 436 -7.51 -21.46 29.58
C ASN A 436 -8.88 -21.07 30.19
N PHE A 437 -9.77 -22.06 30.39
CA PHE A 437 -11.07 -21.92 31.05
C PHE A 437 -11.00 -22.13 32.56
#